data_AF-A0A923X927-F1
#
_entry.id   AF-A0A923X927-F1
#
_cell.length_a   1.000
_cell.length_b   1.000
_cell.length_c   1.000
_cell.angle_alpha   90.00
_cell.angle_beta   90.00
_cell.angle_gamma   90.00
#
_symmetry.space_group_name_H-M   'P 1'
#
loop_
_entity.id
_entity.type
_entity.pdbx_description
1 polymer ?
#
loop_
_entity_poly.entity_id
_entity_poly.type
_entity_poly.pdbx_seq_one_letter_code
_entity_poly.pdbx_strand_id
1 'polypeptide(L)'
;MALFKRIGLFLAVNALVVLTISIVLNVLGIKPYITAYGINYGSLMAFCLVWGMGGAFISLALSRVIAKWSMGVKVIPADTRDPELQNLVRMVHELSRNANLPVMPEVGIYESPEVNAFATGPSKSRSLVAVSSGLLGRMN
;
A
#
# COMPACT_ATOMS: atom_id res chain seq x y z
N MET A 1 -17.91 7.66 27.76
CA MET A 1 -17.75 8.47 26.52
C MET A 1 -16.89 7.81 25.43
N ALA A 2 -15.73 7.22 25.73
CA ALA A 2 -14.84 6.63 24.71
C ALA A 2 -15.48 5.48 23.89
N LEU A 3 -16.25 4.60 24.52
CA LEU A 3 -16.91 3.47 23.84
C LEU A 3 -17.98 3.94 22.83
N PHE A 4 -18.84 4.88 23.22
CA PHE A 4 -19.86 5.47 22.34
C PHE A 4 -19.23 6.15 21.13
N LYS A 5 -18.12 6.89 21.34
CA LYS A 5 -17.37 7.51 20.22
C LYS A 5 -16.81 6.46 19.26
N ARG A 6 -16.26 5.35 19.76
CA ARG A 6 -15.71 4.26 18.92
C ARG A 6 -16.80 3.56 18.11
N ILE A 7 -17.91 3.20 18.76
CA ILE A 7 -19.05 2.54 18.10
C ILE A 7 -19.68 3.48 17.07
N GLY A 8 -19.89 4.75 17.43
CA GLY A 8 -20.43 5.77 16.53
C GLY A 8 -19.56 5.98 15.30
N LEU A 9 -18.24 6.14 15.48
CA LEU A 9 -17.29 6.26 14.37
C LEU A 9 -17.28 4.99 13.50
N PHE A 10 -17.32 3.81 14.11
CA PHE A 10 -17.38 2.55 13.35
C PHE A 10 -18.63 2.48 12.47
N LEU A 11 -19.81 2.76 13.02
CA LEU A 11 -21.06 2.75 12.26
C LEU A 11 -21.07 3.82 11.16
N ALA A 12 -20.61 5.03 11.48
CA ALA A 12 -20.54 6.13 10.53
C ALA A 12 -19.60 5.80 9.36
N VAL A 13 -18.40 5.27 9.63
CA VAL A 13 -17.44 4.88 8.59
C VAL A 13 -18.03 3.79 7.69
N ASN A 14 -18.64 2.75 8.25
CA ASN A 14 -19.27 1.69 7.45
C ASN A 14 -20.42 2.23 6.59
N ALA A 15 -21.27 3.09 7.14
CA ALA A 15 -22.33 3.74 6.38
C ALA A 15 -21.79 4.61 5.24
N LEU A 16 -20.74 5.39 5.49
CA LEU A 16 -20.07 6.20 4.48
C LEU A 16 -19.43 5.33 3.39
N VAL A 17 -18.83 4.19 3.73
CA VAL A 17 -18.28 3.24 2.76
C VAL A 17 -19.39 2.70 1.85
N VAL A 18 -20.50 2.19 2.42
CA VAL A 18 -21.64 1.68 1.64
C VAL A 18 -22.24 2.77 0.75
N LEU A 19 -22.39 3.99 1.28
CA LEU A 19 -22.89 5.14 0.51
C LEU A 19 -21.97 5.47 -0.66
N THR A 20 -20.66 5.53 -0.43
CA THR A 20 -19.67 5.85 -1.47
C THR A 20 -19.71 4.82 -2.59
N ILE A 21 -19.74 3.53 -2.25
CA ILE A 21 -19.83 2.44 -3.23
C ILE A 21 -21.13 2.56 -4.03
N SER A 22 -22.25 2.82 -3.35
CA SER A 22 -23.56 2.95 -4.00
C SER A 22 -23.57 4.09 -5.01
N ILE A 23 -22.97 5.24 -4.66
CA ILE A 23 -22.81 6.38 -5.56
C ILE A 23 -21.94 6.01 -6.76
N VAL A 24 -20.78 5.38 -6.53
CA VAL A 24 -19.86 4.98 -7.62
C VAL A 24 -20.55 4.02 -8.59
N LEU A 25 -21.25 3.00 -8.08
CA LEU A 25 -21.98 2.04 -8.93
C LEU A 25 -23.12 2.70 -9.71
N ASN A 26 -23.82 3.65 -9.08
CA ASN A 26 -24.90 4.40 -9.74
C ASN A 26 -24.35 5.29 -10.88
N VAL A 27 -23.24 6.00 -10.63
CA VAL A 27 -22.56 6.83 -11.65
C VAL A 27 -22.05 5.98 -12.82
N LEU A 28 -21.56 4.77 -12.55
CA LEU A 28 -21.15 3.81 -13.59
C LEU A 28 -22.34 3.11 -14.28
N GLY A 29 -23.58 3.40 -13.88
CA GLY A 29 -24.79 2.82 -14.48
C GLY A 29 -25.02 1.34 -14.16
N ILE A 30 -24.38 0.82 -13.10
CA ILE A 30 -24.49 -0.59 -12.71
C ILE A 30 -25.84 -0.80 -11.99
N LYS A 31 -26.79 -1.41 -12.71
CA LYS A 31 -28.11 -1.77 -12.16
C LYS A 31 -27.97 -2.87 -11.10
N PRO A 32 -28.91 -2.97 -10.13
CA PRO A 32 -28.95 -4.09 -9.20
C PRO A 32 -28.88 -5.43 -9.92
N TYR A 33 -28.00 -6.32 -9.48
CA TYR A 33 -27.79 -7.62 -10.12
C TYR A 33 -28.87 -8.65 -9.74
N ILE A 34 -29.62 -8.41 -8.66
CA ILE A 34 -30.78 -9.23 -8.28
C ILE A 34 -32.03 -8.57 -8.84
N THR A 35 -32.75 -9.28 -9.70
CA THR A 35 -34.01 -8.83 -10.31
C THR A 35 -35.14 -9.81 -10.00
N ALA A 36 -36.39 -9.40 -10.19
CA ALA A 36 -37.55 -10.27 -9.99
C ALA A 36 -37.54 -11.54 -10.87
N TYR A 37 -36.80 -11.50 -11.99
CA TYR A 37 -36.68 -12.61 -12.95
C TYR A 37 -35.41 -13.44 -12.75
N GLY A 38 -34.62 -13.18 -11.70
CA GLY A 38 -33.35 -13.84 -11.41
C GLY A 38 -32.14 -12.89 -11.39
N ILE A 39 -30.95 -13.44 -11.60
CA ILE A 39 -29.68 -12.70 -11.51
C ILE A 39 -29.29 -12.15 -12.89
N ASN A 40 -29.01 -10.85 -12.97
CA ASN A 40 -28.37 -10.24 -14.13
C ASN A 40 -26.85 -10.43 -14.03
N TYR A 41 -26.32 -11.42 -14.75
CA TYR A 41 -24.90 -11.74 -14.77
C TYR A 41 -24.03 -10.61 -15.32
N GLY A 42 -24.55 -9.76 -16.22
CA GLY A 42 -23.82 -8.59 -16.74
C GLY A 42 -23.60 -7.54 -15.65
N SER A 43 -24.64 -7.19 -14.90
CA SER A 43 -24.54 -6.32 -13.73
C SER A 43 -23.64 -6.91 -12.64
N LEU A 44 -23.73 -8.22 -12.39
CA LEU A 44 -22.89 -8.89 -11.41
C LEU A 44 -21.41 -8.84 -11.81
N MET A 45 -21.09 -9.09 -13.09
CA MET A 45 -19.73 -9.00 -13.61
C MET A 45 -19.18 -7.57 -13.48
N ALA A 46 -19.98 -6.56 -13.86
CA ALA A 46 -19.59 -5.16 -13.71
C ALA A 46 -19.33 -4.79 -12.24
N PHE A 47 -20.21 -5.24 -11.33
CA PHE A 47 -20.02 -5.08 -9.89
C PHE A 47 -18.71 -5.74 -9.42
N CYS A 48 -18.45 -7.00 -9.81
CA CYS A 48 -17.24 -7.72 -9.44
C CYS A 48 -15.97 -7.05 -9.99
N LEU A 49 -16.02 -6.47 -11.19
CA LEU A 49 -14.91 -5.71 -11.76
C LEU A 49 -14.64 -4.45 -10.93
N VAL A 50 -15.67 -3.66 -10.64
CA VAL A 50 -15.50 -2.42 -9.84
C VAL A 50 -15.03 -2.75 -8.42
N TRP A 51 -15.66 -3.72 -7.78
CA TRP A 51 -15.36 -4.09 -6.39
C TRP A 51 -14.03 -4.83 -6.25
N GLY A 52 -13.85 -5.91 -7.01
CA GLY A 52 -12.67 -6.77 -6.94
C GLY A 52 -11.42 -6.09 -7.51
N MET A 53 -11.52 -5.50 -8.70
CA MET A 53 -10.37 -4.85 -9.34
C MET A 53 -10.09 -3.47 -8.73
N GLY A 54 -11.13 -2.69 -8.43
CA GLY A 54 -10.97 -1.38 -7.77
C GLY A 54 -10.29 -1.50 -6.41
N GLY A 55 -10.70 -2.48 -5.61
CA GLY A 55 -10.03 -2.79 -4.33
C GLY A 55 -8.56 -3.16 -4.50
N ALA A 56 -8.21 -3.95 -5.51
CA ALA A 56 -6.82 -4.32 -5.78
C ALA A 56 -5.95 -3.11 -6.15
N PHE A 57 -6.47 -2.18 -6.96
CA PHE A 57 -5.75 -0.95 -7.30
C PHE A 57 -5.57 -0.03 -6.08
N ILE A 58 -6.57 0.09 -5.22
CA ILE A 58 -6.45 0.84 -3.96
C ILE A 58 -5.41 0.19 -3.04
N SER A 59 -5.44 -1.14 -2.92
CA SER A 59 -4.45 -1.91 -2.15
C SER A 59 -3.03 -1.70 -2.69
N LEU A 60 -2.85 -1.76 -4.01
CA LEU A 60 -1.58 -1.47 -4.66
C LEU A 60 -1.14 -0.03 -4.40
N ALA A 61 -2.04 0.95 -4.53
CA ALA A 61 -1.75 2.35 -4.24
C ALA A 61 -1.26 2.54 -2.79
N LEU A 62 -1.88 1.87 -1.84
CA LEU A 62 -1.53 1.96 -0.42
C LEU A 62 -0.34 1.08 -0.02
N SER A 63 0.08 0.12 -0.85
CA SER A 63 1.10 -0.89 -0.55
C SER A 63 2.34 -0.34 0.15
N ARG A 64 2.92 0.75 -0.38
CA ARG A 64 4.10 1.41 0.20
C ARG A 64 3.84 1.96 1.60
N VAL A 65 2.68 2.59 1.82
CA VAL A 65 2.33 3.17 3.11
C VAL A 65 2.05 2.07 4.12
N ILE A 66 1.28 1.06 3.71
CA ILE A 66 0.97 -0.12 4.52
C ILE A 66 2.27 -0.80 4.95
N ALA A 67 3.20 -1.05 4.03
CA ALA A 67 4.48 -1.69 4.35
C ALA A 67 5.31 -0.90 5.36
N LYS A 68 5.34 0.45 5.25
CA LYS A 68 6.04 1.30 6.23
C LYS A 68 5.43 1.17 7.62
N TRP A 69 4.10 1.18 7.72
CA TRP A 69 3.42 1.10 9.01
C TRP A 69 3.44 -0.31 9.60
N SER A 70 3.20 -1.35 8.79
CA SER A 70 3.11 -2.72 9.28
C SER A 70 4.46 -3.25 9.76
N MET A 71 5.55 -2.89 9.07
CA MET A 71 6.90 -3.33 9.42
C MET A 71 7.64 -2.32 10.31
N GLY A 72 7.06 -1.14 10.56
CA GLY A 72 7.74 -0.09 11.31
C GLY A 72 8.98 0.46 10.61
N VAL A 73 8.96 0.55 9.28
CA VAL A 73 10.11 1.02 8.48
C VAL A 73 10.40 2.48 8.81
N LYS A 74 11.65 2.75 9.21
CA LYS A 74 12.21 4.09 9.37
C LYS A 74 12.96 4.46 8.10
N VAL A 75 12.46 5.47 7.39
CA VAL A 75 13.12 5.99 6.19
C VAL A 75 14.43 6.68 6.60
N ILE A 76 15.51 6.35 5.91
CA ILE A 76 16.83 6.93 6.16
C ILE A 76 16.82 8.35 5.58
N PRO A 77 17.09 9.39 6.40
CA PRO A 77 17.13 10.75 5.92
C PRO A 77 18.44 11.00 5.15
N ALA A 78 18.40 11.94 4.19
CA ALA A 78 19.54 12.21 3.31
C ALA A 78 20.77 12.78 4.04
N ASP A 79 20.59 13.35 5.23
CA ASP A 79 21.61 13.95 6.09
C ASP A 79 22.12 12.99 7.19
N THR A 80 21.80 11.69 7.09
CA THR A 80 22.25 10.70 8.08
C THR A 80 23.78 10.74 8.21
N ARG A 81 24.31 10.68 9.44
CA ARG A 81 25.75 10.69 9.71
C ARG A 81 26.36 9.29 9.81
N ASP A 82 25.53 8.27 9.75
CA ASP A 82 25.94 6.88 9.84
C ASP A 82 26.53 6.41 8.49
N PRO A 83 27.83 6.04 8.43
CA PRO A 83 28.47 5.58 7.19
C PRO A 83 27.81 4.33 6.58
N GLU A 84 27.31 3.40 7.39
CA GLU A 84 26.69 2.17 6.89
C GLU A 84 25.36 2.46 6.20
N LEU A 85 24.54 3.31 6.82
CA LEU A 85 23.26 3.74 6.23
C LEU A 85 23.49 4.56 4.95
N GLN A 86 24.52 5.40 4.91
CA GLN A 86 24.89 6.11 3.68
C GLN A 86 25.32 5.14 2.58
N ASN A 87 26.12 4.12 2.92
CA ASN A 87 26.54 3.08 1.97
C ASN A 87 25.35 2.31 1.41
N LEU A 88 24.40 1.93 2.27
CA LEU A 88 23.17 1.26 1.85
C LEU A 88 22.36 2.13 0.87
N VAL A 89 22.11 3.40 1.21
CA VAL A 89 21.37 4.33 0.36
C VAL A 89 22.07 4.50 -0.99
N ARG A 90 23.39 4.70 -0.99
CA ARG A 90 24.19 4.81 -2.22
C ARG A 90 24.09 3.57 -3.08
N MET A 91 24.27 2.38 -2.50
CA MET A 91 24.17 1.10 -3.20
C MET A 91 22.79 0.92 -3.85
N VAL A 92 21.71 1.17 -3.10
CA VAL A 92 20.34 1.06 -3.65
C VAL A 92 20.11 2.07 -4.77
N HIS A 93 20.60 3.30 -4.64
CA HIS A 93 20.49 4.31 -5.69
C HIS A 93 21.31 3.96 -6.94
N GLU A 94 22.50 3.37 -6.79
CA GLU A 94 23.29 2.87 -7.93
C GLU A 94 22.56 1.74 -8.67
N LEU A 95 22.03 0.76 -7.94
CA LEU A 95 21.20 -0.31 -8.53
C LEU A 95 19.97 0.25 -9.24
N SER A 96 19.32 1.26 -8.64
CA SER A 96 18.13 1.92 -9.19
C SER A 96 18.44 2.70 -10.48
N ARG A 97 19.60 3.38 -10.54
CA ARG A 97 20.09 4.04 -11.76
C ARG A 97 20.40 3.03 -12.86
N ASN A 98 21.09 1.95 -12.53
CA ASN A 98 21.41 0.88 -13.48
C ASN A 98 20.14 0.19 -14.02
N ALA A 99 19.10 0.10 -13.19
CA ALA A 99 17.78 -0.40 -13.59
C ALA A 99 16.92 0.64 -14.35
N ASN A 100 17.45 1.84 -14.64
CA ASN A 100 16.74 2.94 -15.31
C ASN A 100 15.42 3.32 -14.62
N LEU A 101 15.40 3.37 -13.29
CA LEU A 101 14.23 3.87 -12.55
C LEU A 101 14.11 5.40 -12.70
N PRO A 102 12.90 5.93 -12.94
CA PRO A 102 12.68 7.36 -13.19
C PRO A 102 12.88 8.20 -11.93
N VAL A 103 12.69 7.62 -10.74
CA VAL A 103 12.84 8.27 -9.44
C VAL A 103 13.56 7.30 -8.52
N MET A 104 14.46 7.83 -7.68
CA MET A 104 15.14 7.01 -6.67
C MET A 104 14.13 6.55 -5.60
N PRO A 105 14.15 5.26 -5.22
CA PRO A 105 13.25 4.74 -4.19
C PRO A 105 13.55 5.36 -2.82
N GLU A 106 12.54 5.41 -1.95
CA GLU A 106 12.79 5.59 -0.52
C GLU A 106 13.61 4.39 -0.02
N VAL A 107 14.61 4.63 0.82
CA VAL A 107 15.40 3.56 1.47
C VAL A 107 15.16 3.62 2.96
N GLY A 108 14.83 2.49 3.57
CA GLY A 108 14.51 2.42 4.98
C GLY A 108 15.08 1.19 5.69
N ILE A 109 15.07 1.27 7.00
CA ILE A 109 15.44 0.16 7.89
C ILE A 109 14.25 -0.23 8.77
N TYR A 110 14.13 -1.50 9.08
CA TYR A 110 13.18 -1.98 10.09
C TYR A 110 13.88 -2.91 11.07
N GLU A 111 13.40 -2.91 12.31
CA GLU A 111 14.01 -3.71 13.37
C GLU A 111 13.58 -5.17 13.22
N SER A 112 14.52 -6.04 12.90
CA SER A 112 14.31 -7.49 12.93
C SER A 112 15.66 -8.21 12.97
N PRO A 113 15.83 -9.23 13.83
CA PRO A 113 17.05 -10.04 13.87
C PRO A 113 17.21 -10.94 12.64
N GLU A 114 16.15 -11.14 11.87
CA GLU A 114 16.18 -11.91 10.63
C GLU A 114 17.00 -11.19 9.56
N VAL A 115 17.66 -11.96 8.70
CA VAL A 115 18.42 -11.44 7.56
C VAL A 115 17.45 -11.33 6.38
N ASN A 116 16.86 -10.15 6.18
CA ASN A 116 15.81 -9.97 5.19
C ASN A 116 15.80 -8.55 4.60
N ALA A 117 15.31 -8.43 3.37
CA ALA A 117 15.06 -7.17 2.69
C ALA A 117 13.86 -7.33 1.75
N PHE A 118 13.09 -6.26 1.55
CA PHE A 118 11.97 -6.26 0.63
C PHE A 118 11.86 -4.92 -0.11
N ALA A 119 11.17 -4.94 -1.25
CA ALA A 119 10.88 -3.75 -2.04
C ALA A 119 9.40 -3.71 -2.43
N THR A 120 8.79 -2.54 -2.38
CA THR A 120 7.37 -2.35 -2.73
C THR A 120 7.11 -0.94 -3.27
N GLY A 121 6.06 -0.79 -4.07
CA GLY A 121 5.63 0.50 -4.58
C GLY A 121 4.54 0.37 -5.63
N PRO A 122 3.52 1.25 -5.63
CA PRO A 122 2.49 1.23 -6.67
C PRO A 122 3.00 1.58 -8.07
N SER A 123 4.15 2.25 -8.18
CA SER A 123 4.73 2.65 -9.45
C SER A 123 6.25 2.75 -9.36
N LYS A 124 6.91 2.76 -10.52
CA LYS A 124 8.37 3.00 -10.63
C LYS A 124 8.81 4.35 -10.06
N SER A 125 7.91 5.32 -10.03
CA SER A 125 8.13 6.66 -9.45
C SER A 125 7.84 6.74 -7.95
N ARG A 126 7.28 5.67 -7.36
CA ARG A 126 6.81 5.67 -5.97
C ARG A 126 7.12 4.34 -5.29
N SER A 127 8.42 4.03 -5.22
CA SER A 127 8.97 2.80 -4.66
C SER A 127 9.64 3.01 -3.30
N LEU A 128 9.82 1.91 -2.58
CA LEU A 128 10.50 1.78 -1.29
C LEU A 128 11.32 0.50 -1.30
N VAL A 129 12.55 0.56 -0.80
CA VAL A 129 13.39 -0.58 -0.44
C VAL A 129 13.63 -0.53 1.05
N ALA A 130 13.39 -1.63 1.76
CA ALA A 130 13.56 -1.72 3.20
C ALA A 130 14.43 -2.92 3.57
N VAL A 131 15.35 -2.71 4.51
CA VAL A 131 16.32 -3.71 4.96
C VAL A 131 16.17 -3.93 6.47
N SER A 132 16.30 -5.18 6.93
CA SER A 132 16.30 -5.47 8.37
C SER A 132 17.61 -5.09 9.05
N SER A 133 17.56 -4.76 10.35
CA SER A 133 18.75 -4.58 11.18
C SER A 133 19.65 -5.83 11.19
N GLY A 134 19.07 -7.03 11.17
CA GLY A 134 19.81 -8.30 11.09
C GLY A 134 20.58 -8.49 9.78
N LEU A 135 20.06 -8.02 8.63
CA LEU A 135 20.81 -8.06 7.37
C LEU A 135 21.96 -7.07 7.40
N LEU A 136 21.74 -5.83 7.86
CA LEU A 136 22.79 -4.82 7.99
C LEU A 136 23.94 -5.31 8.86
N GLY A 137 23.65 -5.87 10.03
CA GLY A 137 24.67 -6.40 10.94
C GLY A 137 25.45 -7.61 10.41
N ARG A 138 24.97 -8.29 9.36
CA ARG A 138 25.62 -9.45 8.72
C ARG A 138 26.35 -9.11 7.42
N MET A 139 26.14 -7.92 6.86
CA MET A 139 26.82 -7.45 5.66
C MET A 139 28.25 -6.94 5.95
N ASN A 140 28.61 -6.82 7.22
CA ASN A 140 29.95 -6.56 7.75
C ASN A 140 30.68 -7.86 8.15
#